data_AF-A0A6G1YRU8-F1
#
_entry.id   AF-A0A6G1YRU8-F1
#
_cell.length_a   1.000
_cell.length_b   1.000
_cell.length_c   1.000
_cell.angle_alpha   90.00
_cell.angle_beta   90.00
_cell.angle_gamma   90.00
#
_symmetry.space_group_name_H-M   'P 1'
#
loop_
_entity.id
_entity.type
_entity.pdbx_description
1 polymer ?
#
loop_
_entity_poly.entity_id
_entity_poly.type
_entity_poly.pdbx_seq_one_letter_code
_entity_poly.pdbx_strand_id
1 'polypeptide(L)'
;MAVPRLIHVSGAFSSLPLLIPLGQLLKDLGFPADKNKIIQFVQRQQERPTNISEERKQDLLNTLQEKLEEGKQYQNVSQVTTAAELVRR
;
A
#
# COMPACT_ATOMS: atom_id res chain seq x y z
N MET A 1 -27.71 36.93 2.71
CA MET A 1 -27.72 35.46 2.87
C MET A 1 -26.37 34.94 2.41
N ALA A 2 -25.47 34.61 3.34
CA ALA A 2 -24.13 34.11 3.04
C ALA A 2 -24.09 32.61 3.31
N VAL A 3 -23.81 31.82 2.28
CA VAL A 3 -23.57 30.38 2.39
C VAL A 3 -22.14 30.16 2.91
N PRO A 4 -21.94 29.47 4.06
CA PRO A 4 -20.59 29.13 4.49
C PRO A 4 -20.04 27.98 3.62
N ARG A 5 -18.97 28.26 2.86
CA ARG A 5 -18.16 27.22 2.22
C ARG A 5 -17.42 26.45 3.30
N LEU A 6 -17.72 25.17 3.45
CA LEU A 6 -16.92 24.24 4.23
C LEU A 6 -15.53 24.13 3.60
N ILE A 7 -14.55 24.74 4.27
CA ILE A 7 -13.13 24.60 3.95
C ILE A 7 -12.75 23.19 4.39
N HIS A 8 -12.41 22.36 3.40
CA HIS A 8 -11.88 21.02 3.65
C HIS A 8 -10.53 21.19 4.35
N VAL A 9 -10.50 20.91 5.65
CA VAL A 9 -9.29 21.00 6.46
C VAL A 9 -8.45 19.77 6.12
N SER A 10 -7.43 19.96 5.26
CA SER A 10 -6.41 18.95 4.98
C SER A 10 -5.68 18.61 6.28
N GLY A 11 -6.12 17.53 6.92
CA GLY A 11 -5.55 17.03 8.17
C GLY A 11 -4.23 16.29 7.91
N ALA A 12 -3.13 16.94 8.29
CA ALA A 12 -1.86 16.38 8.72
C ALA A 12 -1.48 15.00 8.14
N PHE A 13 -0.71 15.05 7.04
CA PHE A 13 0.15 13.98 6.54
C PHE A 13 1.11 13.53 7.65
N SER A 14 0.62 12.64 8.51
CA SER A 14 1.36 12.09 9.64
C SER A 14 2.32 11.05 9.08
N SER A 15 3.57 11.48 8.91
CA SER A 15 4.74 10.72 8.49
C SER A 15 5.00 9.51 9.41
N LEU A 16 4.27 8.43 9.16
CA LEU A 16 4.59 7.10 9.68
C LEU A 16 5.20 6.29 8.52
N PRO A 17 6.37 5.65 8.71
CA PRO A 17 7.05 4.95 7.64
C PRO A 17 6.15 3.84 7.09
N LEU A 18 5.86 3.89 5.78
CA LEU A 18 5.07 2.91 5.01
C LEU A 18 5.64 1.46 5.08
N LEU A 19 6.83 1.30 5.68
CA LEU A 19 7.55 0.04 5.83
C LEU A 19 6.89 -0.94 6.80
N ILE A 20 6.40 -0.46 7.94
CA ILE A 20 5.76 -1.32 8.96
C ILE A 20 4.45 -1.94 8.44
N PRO A 21 3.55 -1.20 7.77
CA PRO A 21 2.32 -1.80 7.25
C PRO A 21 2.56 -2.80 6.13
N LEU A 22 3.47 -2.56 5.17
CA LEU A 22 3.63 -3.49 4.04
C LEU A 22 4.28 -4.81 4.41
N GLY A 23 5.33 -4.75 5.25
CA GLY A 23 6.03 -5.93 5.72
C GLY A 23 5.09 -6.89 6.42
N GLN A 24 4.25 -6.35 7.30
CA GLN A 24 3.24 -7.10 8.03
C GLN A 24 2.09 -7.56 7.14
N LEU A 25 1.70 -6.76 6.15
CA LEU A 25 0.66 -7.12 5.19
C LEU A 25 1.09 -8.35 4.41
N LEU A 26 2.26 -8.30 3.78
CA LEU A 26 2.76 -9.34 2.88
C LEU A 26 3.45 -10.51 3.58
N LYS A 27 3.57 -10.52 4.92
CA LYS A 27 4.27 -11.59 5.65
C LYS A 27 3.68 -12.98 5.38
N ASP A 28 2.36 -13.05 5.19
CA ASP A 28 1.60 -14.28 4.95
C ASP A 28 1.41 -14.55 3.45
N LEU A 29 1.95 -13.71 2.57
CA LEU A 29 1.96 -13.96 1.13
C LEU A 29 2.98 -15.05 0.83
N GLY A 30 2.53 -16.13 0.19
CA GLY A 30 3.41 -17.18 -0.32
C GLY A 30 4.25 -16.68 -1.49
N PHE A 31 5.57 -16.68 -1.35
CA PHE A 31 6.52 -16.37 -2.41
C PHE A 31 7.06 -17.66 -3.07
N PRO A 32 7.41 -17.66 -4.38
CA PRO A 32 7.40 -16.52 -5.29
C PRO A 32 6.00 -16.04 -5.69
N ALA A 33 5.83 -14.72 -5.76
CA ALA A 33 4.57 -14.08 -6.12
C ALA A 33 4.78 -13.08 -7.26
N ASP A 34 3.88 -13.11 -8.25
CA ASP A 34 3.81 -12.11 -9.31
C ASP A 34 2.96 -10.89 -8.88
N LYS A 35 3.02 -9.84 -9.69
CA LYS A 35 2.23 -8.61 -9.51
C LYS A 35 0.77 -8.89 -9.18
N ASN A 36 0.08 -9.74 -9.95
CA ASN A 36 -1.35 -9.99 -9.77
C ASN A 36 -1.64 -10.67 -8.43
N LYS A 37 -0.82 -11.66 -8.04
CA LYS A 37 -0.94 -12.29 -6.71
C LYS A 37 -0.74 -11.29 -5.58
N ILE A 38 0.25 -10.40 -5.69
CA ILE A 38 0.52 -9.37 -4.69
C ILE A 38 -0.68 -8.42 -4.59
N ILE A 39 -1.20 -7.90 -5.71
CA ILE A 39 -2.34 -6.98 -5.73
C ILE A 39 -3.60 -7.63 -5.14
N GLN A 40 -3.95 -8.84 -5.56
CA GLN A 40 -5.11 -9.56 -5.04
C GLN A 40 -4.98 -9.86 -3.54
N PHE A 41 -3.77 -10.16 -3.08
CA PHE A 41 -3.52 -10.41 -1.68
C PHE A 41 -3.68 -9.13 -0.84
N VAL A 42 -3.14 -8.01 -1.32
CA VAL A 42 -3.29 -6.71 -0.66
C VAL A 42 -4.75 -6.27 -0.64
N GLN A 43 -5.49 -6.41 -1.74
CA GLN A 43 -6.94 -6.15 -1.81
C GLN A 43 -7.71 -6.94 -0.75
N ARG A 44 -7.47 -8.25 -0.64
CA ARG A 44 -8.12 -9.10 0.39
C ARG A 44 -7.74 -8.72 1.82
N GLN A 45 -6.54 -8.17 2.03
CA GLN A 45 -6.15 -7.66 3.34
C GLN A 45 -6.82 -6.32 3.67
N GLN A 46 -7.28 -5.55 2.67
CA GLN A 46 -8.03 -4.31 2.92
C GLN A 46 -9.38 -4.59 3.61
N GLU A 47 -10.01 -5.72 3.30
CA GLU A 47 -11.25 -6.19 3.92
C GLU A 47 -11.06 -6.59 5.39
N ARG A 48 -9.81 -6.76 5.84
CA ARG A 48 -9.48 -7.08 7.24
C ARG A 48 -9.36 -5.81 8.07
N PRO A 49 -9.83 -5.84 9.34
CA PRO A 49 -9.59 -4.75 10.28
C PRO A 49 -8.08 -4.62 10.50
N THR A 50 -7.52 -3.55 9.97
CA THR A 50 -6.11 -3.22 10.05
C THR A 50 -5.99 -1.78 10.54
N ASN A 51 -4.88 -1.45 11.20
CA ASN A 51 -4.65 -0.12 11.77
C ASN A 51 -4.26 0.94 10.71
N ILE A 52 -4.64 0.71 9.45
CA ILE A 52 -4.29 1.52 8.28
C ILE A 52 -5.59 2.13 7.75
N SER A 53 -5.61 3.47 7.57
CA SER A 53 -6.74 4.17 6.97
C SER A 53 -7.01 3.72 5.52
N GLU A 54 -8.26 3.74 5.10
CA GLU A 54 -8.68 3.36 3.73
C GLU A 54 -7.92 4.12 2.63
N GLU A 55 -7.67 5.43 2.83
CA GLU A 55 -6.88 6.24 1.89
C GLU A 55 -5.46 5.68 1.67
N ARG A 56 -4.78 5.28 2.75
CA ARG A 56 -3.44 4.69 2.69
C ARG A 56 -3.45 3.31 2.06
N LYS A 57 -4.51 2.54 2.28
CA LYS A 57 -4.70 1.24 1.63
C LYS A 57 -4.84 1.41 0.12
N GLN A 58 -5.59 2.42 -0.32
CA GLN A 58 -5.80 2.74 -1.73
C GLN A 58 -4.50 3.24 -2.39
N ASP A 59 -3.81 4.18 -1.75
CA ASP A 59 -2.52 4.70 -2.21
C ASP A 59 -1.48 3.58 -2.38
N LEU A 60 -1.47 2.63 -1.43
CA LEU A 60 -0.62 1.46 -1.52
C LEU A 60 -0.96 0.58 -2.74
N LEU A 61 -2.23 0.27 -2.96
CA LEU A 61 -2.63 -0.52 -4.13
C LEU A 61 -2.20 0.14 -5.43
N ASN A 62 -2.42 1.45 -5.54
CA ASN A 62 -2.02 2.23 -6.71
C ASN A 62 -0.50 2.15 -6.91
N THR A 63 0.28 2.33 -5.83
CA THR A 63 1.73 2.24 -5.86
C THR A 63 2.20 0.85 -6.33
N LEU A 64 1.62 -0.23 -5.80
CA LEU A 64 1.98 -1.59 -6.22
C LEU A 64 1.60 -1.86 -7.67
N GLN A 65 0.46 -1.33 -8.14
CA GLN A 65 0.04 -1.47 -9.54
C GLN A 65 0.95 -0.69 -10.50
N GLU A 66 1.39 0.50 -10.12
CA GLU A 66 2.25 1.35 -10.93
C GLU A 66 3.70 0.84 -10.95
N LYS A 67 4.23 0.45 -9.79
CA LYS A 67 5.66 0.18 -9.60
C LYS A 67 6.07 -1.27 -9.83
N LEU A 68 5.18 -2.24 -9.59
CA LEU A 68 5.53 -3.64 -9.83
C LEU A 68 5.50 -3.96 -11.33
N GLU A 69 6.61 -4.53 -11.80
CA GLU A 69 6.77 -5.01 -13.17
C GLU A 69 5.85 -6.20 -13.45
N GLU A 70 5.20 -6.19 -14.62
CA GLU A 70 4.40 -7.31 -15.12
C GLU A 70 5.30 -8.47 -15.56
N GLY A 71 4.87 -9.71 -15.31
CA GLY A 71 5.66 -10.91 -15.61
C GLY A 71 6.83 -11.17 -14.66
N LYS A 72 7.18 -10.23 -13.76
CA LYS A 72 8.20 -10.44 -12.73
C LYS A 72 7.66 -11.25 -11.56
N GLN A 73 8.46 -12.22 -11.12
CA GLN A 73 8.24 -12.92 -9.86
C GLN A 73 9.13 -12.34 -8.76
N TYR A 74 8.50 -11.85 -7.71
CA TYR A 74 9.17 -11.40 -6.50
C TYR A 74 9.38 -12.62 -5.60
N GLN A 75 10.56 -12.73 -5.01
CA GLN A 75 10.95 -13.88 -4.19
C GLN A 75 10.69 -13.69 -2.70
N ASN A 76 10.50 -12.44 -2.27
CA ASN A 76 10.25 -12.09 -0.87
C ASN A 76 9.69 -10.68 -0.75
N VAL A 77 9.23 -10.34 0.44
CA VAL A 77 8.68 -9.03 0.79
C VAL A 77 9.68 -7.89 0.57
N SER A 78 10.97 -8.13 0.78
CA SER A 78 12.01 -7.11 0.55
C SER A 78 12.10 -6.70 -0.91
N GLN A 79 11.96 -7.65 -1.85
CA GLN A 79 11.95 -7.33 -3.28
C GLN A 79 10.71 -6.52 -3.67
N VAL A 80 9.54 -6.84 -3.09
CA VAL A 80 8.29 -6.10 -3.35
C VAL A 80 8.38 -4.66 -2.82
N THR A 81 8.82 -4.49 -1.57
CA THR A 81 8.99 -3.17 -0.94
C THR A 81 10.04 -2.31 -1.65
N THR A 82 11.12 -2.93 -2.12
CA THR A 82 12.16 -2.24 -2.91
C THR A 82 11.62 -1.83 -4.28
N ALA A 83 10.90 -2.71 -4.96
CA ALA A 83 10.32 -2.42 -6.28
C ALA A 83 9.23 -1.36 -6.20
N ALA A 84 8.45 -1.35 -5.12
CA ALA A 84 7.46 -0.32 -4.85
C ALA A 84 8.07 1.03 -4.42
N GLU A 85 9.41 1.13 -4.35
CA GLU A 85 10.14 2.32 -3.88
C GLU A 85 9.70 2.80 -2.49
N LEU A 86 9.13 1.90 -1.67
CA LEU A 86 8.64 2.19 -0.32
C LEU A 86 9.78 2.22 0.71
N VAL A 87 10.97 1.76 0.32
CA VAL A 87 12.22 1.89 1.08
C VAL A 87 12.96 3.10 0.53
N ARG A 88 12.95 4.21 1.26
CA ARG A 88 13.87 5.33 1.01
C ARG A 88 15.26 4.85 1.46
N ARG A 89 16.19 4.69 0.52
CA ARG A 89 17.61 4.44 0.83
C ARG A 89 18.26 5.67 1.45
#